data_AF-A0A353T2P3-F1
#
_entry.id   AF-A0A353T2P3-F1
#
_cell.length_a   1.000
_cell.length_b   1.000
_cell.length_c   1.000
_cell.angle_alpha   90.00
_cell.angle_beta   90.00
_cell.angle_gamma   90.00
#
_symmetry.space_group_name_H-M   'P 1'
#
loop_
_entity.id
_entity.type
_entity.pdbx_description
1 polymer ?
#
loop_
_entity_poly.entity_id
_entity_poly.type
_entity_poly.pdbx_seq_one_letter_code
_entity_poly.pdbx_strand_id
1 'polypeptide(L)' 'MLMPKRVKRRRVFRGRMKGKATRGNTVTYGQYGLQALDPCWITSNQIEAA' A
#
# COMPACT_ATOMS: atom_id res chain seq x y z
N MET A 1 -11.79 2.63 -7.78
CA MET A 1 -10.69 3.64 -7.81
C MET A 1 -10.64 4.48 -6.53
N LEU A 2 -9.75 4.08 -5.63
CA LEU A 2 -9.52 4.69 -4.33
C LEU A 2 -8.66 5.95 -4.48
N MET A 3 -9.22 7.11 -4.12
CA MET A 3 -8.46 8.36 -3.97
C MET A 3 -8.95 9.17 -2.77
N PRO A 4 -8.07 9.93 -2.10
CA PRO A 4 -8.47 10.80 -1.00
C PRO A 4 -9.30 11.98 -1.50
N LYS A 5 -10.39 12.31 -0.77
CA LYS A 5 -11.29 13.42 -1.10
C LYS A 5 -10.62 14.80 -1.11
N ARG A 6 -9.62 15.03 -0.24
CA ARG A 6 -8.89 16.29 -0.14
C ARG A 6 -7.44 16.04 0.24
N VAL A 7 -6.51 16.69 -0.47
CA VAL A 7 -5.07 16.68 -0.16
C VAL A 7 -4.58 18.10 0.07
N LYS A 8 -3.68 18.29 1.06
CA LYS A 8 -3.11 19.62 1.36
C LYS A 8 -2.20 20.13 0.24
N ARG A 9 -1.46 19.23 -0.43
CA ARG A 9 -0.56 19.53 -1.54
C ARG A 9 -0.72 18.48 -2.63
N ARG A 10 -0.84 18.90 -3.89
CA ARG A 10 -1.10 18.00 -5.03
C ARG A 10 0.14 17.29 -5.56
N ARG A 11 1.30 17.94 -5.48
CA ARG A 11 2.59 17.37 -5.94
C ARG A 11 3.41 16.98 -4.72
N VAL A 12 3.86 15.73 -4.69
CA VAL A 12 4.65 15.15 -3.60
C VAL A 12 5.92 14.53 -4.17
N PHE A 13 6.98 14.49 -3.36
CA PHE A 13 8.15 13.70 -3.67
C PHE A 13 7.82 12.22 -3.54
N ARG A 14 8.37 11.38 -4.43
CA ARG A 14 8.05 9.95 -4.46
C ARG A 14 8.62 9.18 -3.26
N GLY A 15 9.68 9.69 -2.63
CA GLY A 15 10.37 8.98 -1.54
C GLY A 15 11.14 7.75 -2.02
N ARG A 16 11.68 6.96 -1.07
CA ARG A 16 12.47 5.76 -1.36
C ARG A 16 11.94 4.58 -0.56
N MET A 17 11.62 3.49 -1.24
CA MET A 17 11.19 2.25 -0.60
C MET A 17 12.44 1.46 -0.18
N LYS A 18 12.77 1.51 1.11
CA LYS A 18 13.93 0.82 1.71
C LYS A 18 13.52 0.20 3.03
N GLY A 19 14.15 -0.92 3.37
CA GLY A 19 13.94 -1.62 4.63
C GLY A 19 12.75 -2.60 4.59
N LYS A 20 12.43 -3.15 5.76
CA LYS A 20 11.34 -4.11 5.97
C LYS A 20 10.12 -3.39 6.55
N ALA A 21 8.93 -3.94 6.32
CA ALA A 21 7.70 -3.43 6.94
C ALA A 21 7.79 -3.56 8.47
N THR A 22 7.63 -2.44 9.18
CA THR A 22 7.66 -2.40 10.65
C THR A 22 6.30 -2.65 11.29
N ARG A 23 5.22 -2.56 10.50
CA ARG A 23 3.81 -2.73 10.93
C ARG A 23 2.99 -3.36 9.81
N GLY A 24 1.85 -3.95 10.16
CA GLY A 24 0.92 -4.56 9.19
C GLY A 24 1.44 -5.86 8.56
N ASN A 25 2.35 -6.55 9.24
CA ASN A 25 2.97 -7.81 8.82
C ASN A 25 2.32 -9.06 9.45
N THR A 26 1.21 -8.90 10.16
CA THR A 26 0.45 -9.97 10.80
C THR A 26 -1.00 -9.93 10.34
N VAL A 27 -1.66 -11.09 10.31
CA VAL A 27 -3.09 -11.18 9.97
C VAL A 27 -3.88 -10.65 11.17
N THR A 28 -4.51 -9.49 11.00
CA THR A 28 -5.30 -8.83 12.05
C THR A 28 -6.75 -9.28 12.06
N TYR A 29 -7.29 -9.61 10.89
CA TYR A 29 -8.67 -10.07 10.72
C TYR A 29 -8.69 -11.25 9.74
N GLY A 30 -9.58 -12.21 10.00
CA GLY A 30 -9.71 -13.43 9.18
C GLY A 30 -8.71 -14.52 9.57
N GLN A 31 -8.77 -15.63 8.82
CA GLN A 31 -7.93 -16.82 9.07
C GLN A 31 -6.75 -16.93 8.09
N TYR A 32 -6.86 -16.32 6.91
CA TYR A 32 -5.85 -16.37 5.84
C TYR A 32 -5.54 -14.97 5.34
N GLY A 33 -4.30 -14.76 4.88
CA GLY A 33 -3.85 -13.48 4.33
C GLY A 33 -2.76 -13.67 3.27
N LEU A 34 -2.53 -12.63 2.48
CA LEU A 34 -1.52 -12.60 1.42
C LEU A 34 -0.42 -11.60 1.79
N GLN A 35 0.84 -12.07 1.79
CA GLN A 35 2.00 -11.26 2.17
C GLN A 35 2.88 -10.98 0.95
N ALA A 36 3.23 -9.71 0.73
CA ALA A 36 4.20 -9.32 -0.29
C ALA A 36 5.63 -9.64 0.16
N LEU A 37 6.43 -10.20 -0.75
CA LEU A 37 7.85 -10.49 -0.52
C LEU A 37 8.75 -9.33 -0.96
N ASP A 38 8.35 -8.63 -2.02
CA ASP A 38 9.15 -7.58 -2.64
C ASP A 38 8.53 -6.18 -2.48
N PRO A 39 9.36 -5.13 -2.41
CA PRO A 39 8.90 -3.75 -2.36
C PRO A 39 8.39 -3.28 -3.73
N CYS A 40 7.10 -2.92 -3.82
CA CYS A 40 6.53 -2.30 -5.03
C CYS A 40 5.50 -1.21 -4.73
N TRP A 41 5.32 -0.28 -5.68
CA TRP A 41 4.24 0.70 -5.63
C TRP A 41 3.00 0.11 -6.28
N ILE A 42 1.92 -0.06 -5.50
CA ILE A 42 0.64 -0.57 -6.00
C ILE A 42 -0.30 0.60 -6.33
N THR A 43 -0.89 0.54 -7.52
CA THR A 43 -1.87 1.52 -8.01
C THR A 43 -3.29 1.10 -7.66
N SER A 44 -4.23 2.06 -7.64
CA SER A 44 -5.62 1.75 -7.29
C SER A 44 -6.26 0.73 -8.23
N ASN A 45 -5.89 0.71 -9.52
CA ASN A 45 -6.50 -0.20 -10.48
C ASN A 45 -6.07 -1.65 -10.25
N GLN A 46 -4.85 -1.87 -9.75
CA GLN A 46 -4.36 -3.21 -9.41
C GLN A 46 -5.08 -3.79 -8.19
N ILE A 47 -5.47 -2.94 -7.24
CA ILE A 47 -6.26 -3.36 -6.07
C ILE A 47 -7.69 -3.70 -6.47
N GLU A 48 -8.26 -2.92 -7.38
CA GLU A 48 -9.63 -3.15 -7.87
C GLU A 48 -9.76 -4.41 -8.74
N ALA A 49 -8.68 -4.80 -9.44
CA ALA A 49 -8.67 -5.94 -10.33
C ALA A 49 -8.43 -7.29 -9.62
N ALA A 50 -8.03 -7.26 -8.36
CA ALA A 50 -7.71 -8.44 -7.55
C ALA A 50 -8.97 -9.06 -6.95
#